data_AF-A0AAD7W480-F1
#
_entry.id   AF-A0AAD7W480-F1
#
_cell.length_a   1.000
_cell.length_b   1.000
_cell.length_c   1.000
_cell.angle_alpha   90.00
_cell.angle_beta   90.00
_cell.angle_gamma   90.00
#
_symmetry.space_group_name_H-M   'P 1'
#
loop_
_entity.id
_entity.type
_entity.pdbx_description
1 polymer ?
#
loop_
_entity_poly.entity_id
_entity_poly.type
_entity_poly.pdbx_seq_one_letter_code
_entity_poly.pdbx_strand_id
1 'polypeptide(L)'
;MREKRRWRKTDIAAEFSHPLPWRKIEAEGLDCDYALLFSKDEADRLFKQLEEEVEYFTEEKAQVRVFGKLHSIPRKQATYGEPGLMYSFSGVQHLARPWTPTLDYIRDAVTEATGRTFNFVLVNRYKDGHDHIGEHRDDEKELDPGCPIASVSLGAARDFVFRHREARGPGPRRHIDPVKLELAHGSLLLMNQPTNTHWYHSLPARKRILSPRVNLTFRRIVSQGQKEQRPSQ
;
A
#
# COMPACT_ATOMS: atom_id res chain seq x y z
N MET A 1 -21.07 29.00 2.73
CA MET A 1 -21.42 27.59 2.99
C MET A 1 -20.96 26.76 1.79
N ARG A 2 -19.92 25.95 1.93
CA ARG A 2 -19.48 25.02 0.87
C ARG A 2 -20.11 23.66 1.14
N GLU A 3 -20.93 23.22 0.20
CA GLU A 3 -21.73 22.01 0.28
C GLU A 3 -20.82 20.78 0.15
N LYS A 4 -20.75 19.97 1.21
CA LYS A 4 -20.04 18.68 1.22
C LYS A 4 -20.82 17.72 0.32
N ARG A 5 -20.36 17.46 -0.90
CA ARG A 5 -20.91 16.37 -1.73
C ARG A 5 -20.60 15.04 -1.06
N ARG A 6 -21.62 14.45 -0.44
CA ARG A 6 -21.60 13.08 0.08
C ARG A 6 -21.80 12.13 -1.10
N TRP A 7 -20.79 11.32 -1.43
CA TRP A 7 -20.90 10.26 -2.43
C TRP A 7 -22.08 9.35 -2.06
N ARG A 8 -23.04 9.12 -2.97
CA ARG A 8 -24.15 8.21 -2.73
C ARG A 8 -23.70 6.80 -3.10
N LYS A 9 -23.99 5.81 -2.24
CA LYS A 9 -23.70 4.39 -2.48
C LYS A 9 -24.16 3.86 -3.86
N THR A 10 -25.17 4.50 -4.45
CA THR A 10 -25.71 4.16 -5.77
C THR A 10 -24.80 4.52 -6.94
N ASP A 11 -23.91 5.50 -6.80
CA ASP A 11 -23.05 5.96 -7.89
C ASP A 11 -21.81 5.05 -8.06
N ILE A 12 -21.39 4.38 -6.98
CA ILE A 12 -20.27 3.42 -6.97
C ILE A 12 -20.66 2.13 -7.70
N ALA A 13 -21.83 1.56 -7.36
CA ALA A 13 -22.25 0.26 -7.86
C ALA A 13 -22.49 0.19 -9.39
N ALA A 14 -22.75 1.32 -10.06
CA ALA A 14 -23.01 1.35 -11.49
C ALA A 14 -21.72 1.29 -12.35
N GLU A 15 -20.61 1.88 -11.85
CA GLU A 15 -19.32 1.91 -12.56
C GLU A 15 -18.55 0.58 -12.48
N PHE A 16 -18.85 -0.29 -11.50
CA PHE A 16 -18.20 -1.60 -11.33
C PHE A 16 -18.99 -2.79 -11.91
N SER A 17 -19.92 -2.55 -12.85
CA SER A 17 -20.78 -3.59 -13.45
C SER A 17 -20.06 -4.67 -14.28
N HIS A 18 -18.73 -4.62 -14.39
CA HIS A 18 -17.91 -5.64 -15.03
C HIS A 18 -16.82 -6.11 -14.05
N PRO A 19 -16.57 -7.42 -13.91
CA PRO A 19 -15.50 -7.92 -13.06
C PRO A 19 -14.16 -7.34 -13.51
N LEU A 20 -13.38 -6.81 -12.57
CA LEU A 20 -12.06 -6.25 -12.87
C LEU A 20 -11.19 -7.29 -13.60
N PRO A 21 -10.52 -6.93 -14.71
CA PRO A 21 -9.67 -7.85 -15.43
C PRO A 21 -8.34 -8.05 -14.67
N TRP A 22 -8.35 -8.98 -13.73
CA TRP A 22 -7.18 -9.31 -12.91
C TRP A 22 -6.07 -9.99 -13.73
N ARG A 23 -4.85 -9.48 -13.59
CA ARG A 23 -3.63 -10.13 -14.03
C ARG A 23 -2.98 -10.83 -12.84
N LYS A 24 -2.86 -12.14 -12.94
CA LYS A 24 -2.11 -12.95 -11.96
C LYS A 24 -0.60 -12.74 -12.13
N ILE A 25 0.12 -12.61 -11.02
CA ILE A 25 1.58 -12.50 -10.96
C ILE A 25 2.08 -13.55 -9.98
N GLU A 26 2.66 -14.61 -10.52
CA GLU A 26 3.06 -15.79 -9.76
C GLU A 26 4.51 -16.18 -10.02
N ALA A 27 5.14 -16.67 -8.96
CA ALA A 27 6.42 -17.36 -8.95
C ALA A 27 6.48 -18.24 -7.69
N GLU A 28 7.58 -18.96 -7.46
CA GLU A 28 7.75 -19.74 -6.23
C GLU A 28 7.56 -18.86 -4.98
N GLY A 29 6.49 -19.11 -4.21
CA GLY A 29 6.16 -18.33 -3.01
C GLY A 29 5.75 -16.87 -3.27
N LEU A 30 5.51 -16.48 -4.53
CA LEU A 30 4.95 -15.18 -4.94
C LEU A 30 3.53 -15.41 -5.46
N ASP A 31 2.57 -14.76 -4.83
CA ASP A 31 1.17 -14.74 -5.23
C ASP A 31 0.67 -13.30 -5.13
N CYS A 32 0.43 -12.68 -6.29
CA CYS A 32 -0.13 -11.34 -6.38
C CYS A 32 -1.18 -11.25 -7.49
N ASP A 33 -2.16 -10.37 -7.29
CA ASP A 33 -3.15 -10.00 -8.28
C ASP A 33 -3.03 -8.51 -8.62
N TYR A 34 -3.04 -8.16 -9.91
CA TYR A 34 -2.90 -6.78 -10.38
C TYR A 34 -4.06 -6.40 -11.29
N ALA A 35 -4.66 -5.23 -11.09
CA ALA A 35 -5.69 -4.68 -11.96
C ALA A 35 -5.61 -3.15 -12.04
N LEU A 36 -6.24 -2.58 -13.07
CA LEU A 36 -6.58 -1.15 -13.08
C LEU A 36 -7.91 -1.00 -12.36
N LEU A 37 -7.88 -0.50 -11.13
CA LEU A 37 -9.07 -0.36 -10.29
C LEU A 37 -9.89 0.88 -10.68
N PHE A 38 -9.20 1.98 -10.98
CA PHE A 38 -9.83 3.25 -11.30
C PHE A 38 -9.61 3.61 -12.76
N SER A 39 -10.63 4.20 -13.39
CA SER A 39 -10.47 4.84 -14.68
C SER A 39 -9.46 6.00 -14.58
N LYS A 40 -8.90 6.42 -15.72
CA LYS A 40 -7.93 7.53 -15.73
C LYS A 40 -8.52 8.81 -15.10
N ASP A 41 -9.74 9.19 -15.47
CA ASP A 41 -10.36 10.44 -15.01
C ASP A 41 -10.74 10.39 -13.51
N GLU A 42 -11.11 9.23 -13.02
CA GLU A 42 -11.33 9.02 -11.59
C GLU A 42 -10.01 9.07 -10.82
N ALA A 43 -8.99 8.37 -11.30
CA ALA A 43 -7.67 8.36 -10.70
C ALA A 43 -7.04 9.77 -10.66
N ASP A 44 -7.22 10.59 -11.71
CA ASP A 44 -6.76 11.98 -11.76
C ASP A 44 -7.43 12.84 -10.67
N ARG A 45 -8.76 12.67 -10.48
CA ARG A 45 -9.51 13.36 -9.41
C ARG A 45 -9.04 12.93 -8.03
N LEU A 46 -8.92 11.63 -7.79
CA LEU A 46 -8.47 11.08 -6.51
C LEU A 46 -7.04 11.54 -6.17
N PHE A 47 -6.14 11.53 -7.16
CA PHE A 47 -4.77 12.01 -6.98
C PHE A 47 -4.74 13.47 -6.51
N LYS A 48 -5.50 14.35 -7.17
CA LYS A 48 -5.58 15.77 -6.79
C LYS A 48 -6.13 15.95 -5.37
N GLN A 49 -7.21 15.23 -5.02
CA GLN A 49 -7.81 15.32 -3.68
C GLN A 49 -6.84 14.84 -2.59
N LEU A 50 -6.08 13.77 -2.84
CA LEU A 50 -5.08 13.29 -1.87
C LEU A 50 -3.94 14.29 -1.66
N GLU A 51 -3.49 14.98 -2.70
CA GLU A 51 -2.47 16.03 -2.56
C GLU A 51 -2.96 17.22 -1.71
N GLU A 52 -4.27 17.45 -1.63
CA GLU A 52 -4.90 18.49 -0.80
C GLU A 52 -5.23 18.00 0.63
N GLU A 53 -5.67 16.74 0.77
CA GLU A 53 -6.22 16.20 2.04
C GLU A 53 -5.18 15.50 2.94
N VAL A 54 -4.11 14.93 2.38
CA VAL A 54 -3.17 14.10 3.15
C VAL A 54 -2.19 14.96 3.94
N GLU A 55 -2.21 14.78 5.26
CA GLU A 55 -1.27 15.40 6.19
C GLU A 55 -0.07 14.48 6.45
N TYR A 56 1.01 14.72 5.71
CA TYR A 56 2.27 13.99 5.89
C TYR A 56 2.96 14.31 7.22
N PHE A 57 3.75 13.35 7.71
CA PHE A 57 4.61 13.53 8.87
C PHE A 57 5.62 14.66 8.65
N THR A 58 5.91 15.39 9.72
CA THR A 58 7.01 16.35 9.78
C THR A 58 8.36 15.62 9.72
N GLU A 59 9.44 16.35 9.39
CA GLU A 59 10.78 15.76 9.24
C GLU A 59 11.25 15.01 10.49
N GLU A 60 10.89 15.51 11.68
CA GLU A 60 11.17 14.87 12.98
C GLU A 60 10.53 13.48 13.11
N LYS A 61 9.37 13.27 12.49
CA LYS A 61 8.62 12.00 12.53
C LYS A 61 8.90 11.13 11.31
N ALA A 62 9.59 11.64 10.28
CA ALA A 62 9.92 10.92 9.05
C ALA A 62 11.25 10.16 9.16
N GLN A 63 11.40 9.37 10.22
CA GLN A 63 12.62 8.65 10.55
C GLN A 63 12.35 7.15 10.71
N VAL A 64 13.26 6.32 10.21
CA VAL A 64 13.22 4.85 10.39
C VAL A 64 14.50 4.36 11.02
N ARG A 65 14.40 3.26 11.78
CA ARG A 65 15.57 2.57 12.31
C ARG A 65 16.02 1.48 11.35
N VAL A 66 17.19 1.66 10.73
CA VAL A 66 17.82 0.69 9.83
C VAL A 66 19.18 0.32 10.41
N PHE A 67 19.42 -0.98 10.62
CA PHE A 67 20.65 -1.50 11.28
C PHE A 67 21.01 -0.76 12.59
N GLY A 68 19.99 -0.45 13.40
CA GLY A 68 20.15 0.22 14.69
C GLY A 68 20.35 1.74 14.62
N LYS A 69 20.55 2.31 13.43
CA LYS A 69 20.74 3.75 13.20
C LYS A 69 19.46 4.40 12.67
N LEU A 70 19.27 5.67 13.02
CA LEU A 70 18.13 6.45 12.58
C LEU A 70 18.45 7.12 11.24
N HIS A 71 17.57 6.96 10.26
CA HIS A 71 17.73 7.53 8.93
C HIS A 71 16.47 8.27 8.50
N SER A 72 16.64 9.41 7.84
CA SER A 72 15.53 10.12 7.20
C SER A 72 14.99 9.29 6.05
N ILE A 73 13.67 9.25 5.96
CA ILE A 73 12.97 8.50 4.92
C ILE A 73 12.99 9.32 3.62
N PRO A 74 13.49 8.79 2.48
CA PRO A 74 13.57 9.52 1.21
C PRO A 74 12.22 9.51 0.48
N ARG A 75 11.15 9.87 1.20
CA ARG A 75 9.75 10.02 0.75
C ARG A 75 8.92 10.54 1.92
N LYS A 76 7.79 11.19 1.64
CA LYS A 76 6.84 11.58 2.69
C LYS A 76 5.94 10.41 3.04
N GLN A 77 5.55 10.31 4.32
CA GLN A 77 4.63 9.27 4.79
C GLN A 77 3.51 9.85 5.66
N ALA A 78 2.37 9.17 5.68
CA ALA A 78 1.25 9.45 6.58
C ALA A 78 0.55 8.13 6.91
N THR A 79 -0.15 8.09 8.05
CA THR A 79 -0.95 6.92 8.45
C THR A 79 -2.36 7.34 8.80
N TYR A 80 -3.33 6.57 8.27
CA TYR A 80 -4.75 6.78 8.49
C TYR A 80 -5.42 5.44 8.81
N GLY A 81 -6.49 5.44 9.58
CA GLY A 81 -7.10 4.20 10.04
C GLY A 81 -8.24 4.42 11.03
N GLU A 82 -8.74 3.30 11.55
CA GLU A 82 -9.74 3.31 12.62
C GLU A 82 -9.22 4.04 13.87
N PRO A 83 -10.09 4.76 14.60
CA PRO A 83 -9.71 5.49 15.80
C PRO A 83 -8.98 4.61 16.82
N GLY A 84 -7.85 5.09 17.32
CA GLY A 84 -7.06 4.40 18.35
C GLY A 84 -6.08 3.35 17.83
N LEU A 85 -6.03 3.09 16.52
CA LEU A 85 -5.00 2.21 15.95
C LEU A 85 -3.62 2.86 16.03
N MET A 86 -2.71 2.18 16.72
CA MET A 86 -1.28 2.42 16.65
C MET A 86 -0.66 1.43 15.67
N TYR A 87 0.24 1.92 14.84
CA TYR A 87 0.98 1.10 13.90
C TYR A 87 2.48 1.31 14.11
N SER A 88 3.22 0.21 14.13
CA SER A 88 4.66 0.17 14.36
C SER A 88 5.38 -0.11 13.05
N PHE A 89 5.95 0.92 12.40
CA PHE A 89 6.77 0.73 11.20
C PHE A 89 8.25 0.91 11.51
N SER A 90 9.07 -0.09 11.16
CA SER A 90 10.54 -0.03 11.32
C SER A 90 10.99 0.42 12.73
N GLY A 91 10.24 0.00 13.76
CA GLY A 91 10.50 0.32 15.17
C GLY A 91 10.01 1.68 15.66
N VAL A 92 9.29 2.45 14.84
CA VAL A 92 8.66 3.73 15.22
C VAL A 92 7.15 3.58 15.24
N GLN A 93 6.51 4.02 16.32
CA GLN A 93 5.05 3.94 16.47
C GLN A 93 4.40 5.25 16.04
N HIS A 94 3.39 5.14 15.19
CA HIS A 94 2.57 6.26 14.75
C HIS A 94 1.11 5.97 15.03
N LEU A 95 0.42 6.93 15.65
CA LEU A 95 -1.04 6.90 15.77
C LEU A 95 -1.65 7.16 14.39
N ALA A 96 -2.58 6.30 13.97
CA ALA A 96 -3.33 6.51 12.74
C ALA A 96 -4.28 7.71 12.89
N ARG A 97 -4.29 8.59 11.88
CA ARG A 97 -5.26 9.68 11.79
C ARG A 97 -6.63 9.14 11.36
N PRO A 98 -7.74 9.81 11.70
CA PRO A 98 -9.05 9.45 11.15
C PRO A 98 -9.08 9.58 9.64
N TRP A 99 -9.71 8.63 8.95
CA TRP A 99 -9.88 8.61 7.50
C TRP A 99 -10.32 9.97 6.92
N THR A 100 -9.69 10.39 5.81
CA THR A 100 -10.23 11.48 4.99
C THR A 100 -11.32 10.94 4.06
N PRO A 101 -12.24 11.78 3.54
CA PRO A 101 -13.27 11.32 2.61
C PRO A 101 -12.70 10.59 1.39
N THR A 102 -11.57 11.04 0.85
CA THR A 102 -10.93 10.40 -0.31
C THR A 102 -10.31 9.04 0.04
N LEU A 103 -9.67 8.92 1.20
CA LEU A 103 -9.11 7.64 1.65
C LEU A 103 -10.22 6.62 1.98
N ASP A 104 -11.32 7.08 2.57
CA ASP A 104 -12.51 6.28 2.87
C ASP A 104 -13.13 5.71 1.59
N TYR A 105 -13.30 6.56 0.56
CA TYR A 105 -13.78 6.14 -0.76
C TYR A 105 -12.89 5.07 -1.40
N ILE A 106 -11.56 5.29 -1.43
CA ILE A 106 -10.63 4.33 -2.03
C ILE A 106 -10.65 3.01 -1.27
N ARG A 107 -10.72 3.04 0.07
CA ARG A 107 -10.84 1.84 0.91
C ARG A 107 -12.09 1.04 0.55
N ASP A 108 -13.22 1.71 0.37
CA ASP A 108 -14.48 1.06 0.05
C ASP A 108 -14.44 0.43 -1.35
N ALA A 109 -13.87 1.13 -2.35
CA ALA A 109 -13.66 0.59 -3.70
C ALA A 109 -12.74 -0.65 -3.70
N VAL A 110 -11.64 -0.61 -2.92
CA VAL A 110 -10.77 -1.79 -2.73
C VAL A 110 -11.52 -2.92 -2.04
N THR A 111 -12.38 -2.62 -1.06
CA THR A 111 -13.18 -3.63 -0.35
C THR A 111 -14.17 -4.30 -1.28
N GLU A 112 -14.87 -3.52 -2.12
CA GLU A 112 -15.81 -4.03 -3.11
C GLU A 112 -15.11 -4.91 -4.17
N ALA A 113 -13.96 -4.45 -4.68
CA ALA A 113 -13.18 -5.17 -5.68
C ALA A 113 -12.63 -6.52 -5.19
N THR A 114 -12.37 -6.66 -3.89
CA THR A 114 -11.60 -7.79 -3.33
C THR A 114 -12.37 -8.66 -2.36
N GLY A 115 -13.50 -8.17 -1.84
CA GLY A 115 -14.21 -8.78 -0.71
C GLY A 115 -13.44 -8.77 0.61
N ARG A 116 -12.34 -7.99 0.72
CA ARG A 116 -11.50 -7.90 1.92
C ARG A 116 -11.64 -6.53 2.56
N THR A 117 -11.65 -6.48 3.89
CA THR A 117 -11.75 -5.24 4.65
C THR A 117 -10.40 -4.81 5.20
N PHE A 118 -10.19 -3.50 5.26
CA PHE A 118 -8.95 -2.88 5.71
C PHE A 118 -9.28 -1.82 6.75
N ASN A 119 -8.50 -1.76 7.84
CA ASN A 119 -8.73 -0.81 8.94
C ASN A 119 -7.59 0.20 9.07
N PHE A 120 -6.59 0.14 8.19
CA PHE A 120 -5.41 0.97 8.21
C PHE A 120 -4.85 1.20 6.80
N VAL A 121 -4.25 2.36 6.57
CA VAL A 121 -3.48 2.66 5.37
C VAL A 121 -2.17 3.38 5.72
N LEU A 122 -1.07 2.91 5.12
CA LEU A 122 0.18 3.65 5.04
C LEU A 122 0.24 4.38 3.71
N VAL A 123 0.25 5.70 3.76
CA VAL A 123 0.42 6.57 2.60
C VAL A 123 1.90 6.84 2.38
N ASN A 124 2.39 6.62 1.17
CA ASN A 124 3.74 7.00 0.75
C ASN A 124 3.65 7.95 -0.43
N ARG A 125 4.25 9.14 -0.32
CA ARG A 125 4.36 10.10 -1.43
C ARG A 125 5.81 10.23 -1.86
N TYR A 126 6.03 9.90 -3.12
CA TYR A 126 7.30 10.03 -3.83
C TYR A 126 7.20 11.31 -4.66
N LYS A 127 8.01 12.33 -4.36
CA LYS A 127 7.94 13.60 -5.08
C LYS A 127 8.34 13.46 -6.55
N ASP A 128 9.26 12.54 -6.83
CA ASP A 128 9.85 12.26 -8.13
C ASP A 128 10.53 10.88 -8.10
N GLY A 129 11.37 10.60 -9.11
CA GLY A 129 12.15 9.39 -9.24
C GLY A 129 13.37 9.27 -8.30
N HIS A 130 13.75 10.30 -7.56
CA HIS A 130 14.80 10.22 -6.54
C HIS A 130 14.28 9.60 -5.24
N ASP A 131 13.03 9.92 -4.90
CA ASP A 131 12.33 9.28 -3.79
C ASP A 131 12.12 7.78 -4.09
N HIS A 132 12.40 6.94 -3.09
CA HIS A 132 12.41 5.49 -3.26
C HIS A 132 12.16 4.75 -1.94
N ILE A 133 12.00 3.43 -2.05
CA ILE A 133 12.05 2.51 -0.91
C ILE A 133 12.91 1.32 -1.32
N GLY A 134 13.91 1.01 -0.48
CA GLY A 134 14.77 -0.14 -0.67
C GLY A 134 14.03 -1.46 -0.48
N GLU A 135 14.72 -2.57 -0.70
CA GLU A 135 14.18 -3.91 -0.50
C GLU A 135 13.76 -4.12 0.96
N HIS A 136 12.46 -4.35 1.18
CA HIS A 136 11.86 -4.63 2.49
C HIS A 136 10.75 -5.69 2.34
N ARG A 137 10.19 -6.11 3.48
CA ARG A 137 8.98 -6.94 3.54
C ARG A 137 8.05 -6.29 4.55
N ASP A 138 6.77 -6.48 4.32
CA ASP A 138 5.75 -6.16 5.31
C ASP A 138 5.49 -7.43 6.13
N ASP A 139 6.28 -7.63 7.19
CA ASP A 139 6.24 -8.80 8.08
C ASP A 139 5.94 -8.44 9.54
N GLU A 140 5.25 -7.32 9.77
CA GLU A 140 4.89 -6.87 11.11
C GLU A 140 3.89 -7.84 11.77
N LYS A 141 4.13 -8.16 13.05
CA LYS A 141 3.32 -9.11 13.83
C LYS A 141 1.85 -8.70 14.01
N GLU A 142 1.57 -7.42 13.81
CA GLU A 142 0.24 -6.83 13.94
C GLU A 142 -0.57 -6.91 12.64
N LEU A 143 -0.01 -7.42 11.54
CA LEU A 143 -0.77 -7.71 10.33
C LEU A 143 -1.60 -8.99 10.48
N ASP A 144 -2.85 -8.95 10.01
CA ASP A 144 -3.68 -10.15 9.87
C ASP A 144 -3.03 -11.10 8.85
N PRO A 145 -2.58 -12.30 9.25
CA PRO A 145 -1.93 -13.24 8.34
C PRO A 145 -2.89 -13.77 7.27
N GLY A 146 -4.21 -13.69 7.48
CA GLY A 146 -5.24 -14.12 6.52
C GLY A 146 -5.70 -13.02 5.56
N CYS A 147 -5.25 -11.78 5.73
CA CYS A 147 -5.64 -10.65 4.89
C CYS A 147 -4.48 -10.25 3.96
N PRO A 148 -4.70 -10.09 2.64
CA PRO A 148 -3.68 -9.56 1.74
C PRO A 148 -3.37 -8.10 2.07
N ILE A 149 -2.23 -7.61 1.56
CA ILE A 149 -1.94 -6.17 1.54
C ILE A 149 -2.41 -5.62 0.20
N ALA A 150 -3.20 -4.55 0.22
CA ALA A 150 -3.70 -3.89 -0.99
C ALA A 150 -2.93 -2.58 -1.25
N SER A 151 -2.23 -2.51 -2.37
CA SER A 151 -1.45 -1.34 -2.79
C SER A 151 -2.13 -0.64 -3.97
N VAL A 152 -2.68 0.55 -3.71
CA VAL A 152 -3.23 1.43 -4.75
C VAL A 152 -2.18 2.48 -5.13
N SER A 153 -2.02 2.72 -6.43
CA SER A 153 -1.05 3.70 -6.97
C SER A 153 -1.73 4.80 -7.78
N LEU A 154 -1.39 6.06 -7.48
CA LEU A 154 -1.91 7.25 -8.15
C LEU A 154 -0.75 8.20 -8.53
N GLY A 155 -0.87 8.92 -9.65
CA GLY A 155 0.21 9.73 -10.22
C GLY A 155 1.17 8.92 -11.11
N ALA A 156 2.46 9.25 -11.05
CA ALA A 156 3.49 8.68 -11.92
C ALA A 156 3.61 7.16 -11.77
N ALA A 157 3.64 6.46 -12.92
CA ALA A 157 3.93 5.04 -12.95
C ALA A 157 5.36 4.74 -12.46
N ARG A 158 5.54 3.66 -11.71
CA ARG A 158 6.84 3.30 -11.12
C ARG A 158 7.08 1.80 -11.17
N ASP A 159 8.31 1.44 -11.50
CA ASP A 159 8.81 0.07 -11.36
C ASP A 159 8.72 -0.38 -9.91
N PHE A 160 8.07 -1.51 -9.71
CA PHE A 160 8.01 -2.27 -8.48
C PHE A 160 8.73 -3.61 -8.70
N VAL A 161 9.65 -3.93 -7.79
CA VAL A 161 10.56 -5.08 -7.97
C VAL A 161 10.46 -6.00 -6.79
N PHE A 162 10.11 -7.25 -7.05
CA PHE A 162 10.20 -8.35 -6.10
C PHE A 162 11.52 -9.10 -6.26
N ARG A 163 12.18 -9.41 -5.14
CA ARG A 163 13.38 -10.23 -5.07
C ARG A 163 13.23 -11.32 -4.00
N HIS A 164 13.36 -12.58 -4.40
CA HIS A 164 13.26 -13.71 -3.48
C HIS A 164 14.36 -13.65 -2.42
N ARG A 165 14.03 -13.95 -1.16
CA ARG A 165 14.95 -13.83 0.00
C ARG A 165 16.25 -14.63 -0.15
N GLU A 166 16.20 -15.75 -0.86
CA GLU A 166 17.37 -16.63 -1.09
C GLU A 166 18.25 -16.16 -2.26
N ALA A 167 17.79 -15.16 -3.02
CA ALA A 167 18.47 -14.54 -4.15
C ALA A 167 18.99 -13.12 -3.83
N ARG A 168 19.21 -12.81 -2.53
CA ARG A 168 19.65 -11.51 -2.03
C ARG A 168 21.09 -11.53 -1.52
N GLY A 169 21.74 -10.37 -1.57
CA GLY A 169 23.06 -10.13 -0.96
C GLY A 169 24.25 -10.58 -1.82
N PRO A 170 25.48 -10.31 -1.35
CA PRO A 170 26.71 -10.78 -2.01
C PRO A 170 26.84 -12.30 -1.78
N GLY A 171 26.63 -13.09 -2.84
CA GLY A 171 26.63 -14.55 -2.76
C GLY A 171 25.26 -15.15 -2.44
N PRO A 172 24.27 -15.02 -3.34
CA PRO A 172 22.94 -15.56 -3.13
C PRO A 172 22.98 -17.10 -3.03
N ARG A 173 22.15 -17.68 -2.15
CA ARG A 173 22.03 -19.15 -2.01
C ARG A 173 21.43 -19.79 -3.25
N ARG A 174 20.59 -19.05 -3.96
CA ARG A 174 19.92 -19.47 -5.19
C ARG A 174 19.91 -18.34 -6.21
N HIS A 175 19.98 -18.71 -7.49
CA HIS A 175 19.79 -17.78 -8.60
C HIS A 175 18.32 -17.79 -9.01
N ILE A 176 17.55 -16.82 -8.49
CA ILE A 176 16.14 -16.61 -8.83
C ILE A 176 16.01 -15.20 -9.40
N ASP A 177 15.45 -15.09 -10.60
CA ASP A 177 15.30 -13.80 -11.26
C ASP A 177 14.29 -12.90 -10.52
N PRO A 178 14.55 -11.58 -10.44
CA PRO A 178 13.58 -10.65 -9.88
C PRO A 178 12.32 -10.56 -10.74
N VAL A 179 11.16 -10.52 -10.10
CA VAL A 179 9.89 -10.23 -10.78
C VAL A 179 9.68 -8.72 -10.77
N LYS A 180 9.38 -8.14 -11.94
CA LYS A 180 9.20 -6.70 -12.13
C LYS A 180 7.80 -6.41 -12.65
N LEU A 181 7.18 -5.37 -12.10
CA LEU A 181 5.87 -4.88 -12.47
C LEU A 181 5.91 -3.36 -12.48
N GLU A 182 5.36 -2.72 -13.51
CA GLU A 182 5.09 -1.28 -13.44
C GLU A 182 3.73 -1.07 -12.76
N LEU A 183 3.72 -0.29 -11.68
CA LEU A 183 2.49 0.11 -11.00
C LEU A 183 1.97 1.40 -11.64
N ALA A 184 0.87 1.27 -12.39
CA ALA A 184 0.30 2.36 -13.17
C ALA A 184 -0.60 3.29 -12.34
N HIS A 185 -0.99 4.41 -12.96
CA HIS A 185 -2.00 5.29 -12.39
C HIS A 185 -3.36 4.57 -12.28
N GLY A 186 -3.97 4.60 -11.09
CA GLY A 186 -5.25 3.94 -10.82
C GLY A 186 -5.15 2.44 -10.59
N SER A 187 -3.93 1.88 -10.52
CA SER A 187 -3.74 0.43 -10.35
C SER A 187 -3.91 -0.02 -8.91
N LEU A 188 -4.38 -1.25 -8.73
CA LEU A 188 -4.39 -2.02 -7.50
C LEU A 188 -3.49 -3.26 -7.65
N LEU A 189 -2.56 -3.44 -6.70
CA LEU A 189 -1.78 -4.66 -6.50
C LEU A 189 -2.19 -5.29 -5.16
N LEU A 190 -2.69 -6.52 -5.19
CA LEU A 190 -2.87 -7.36 -4.01
C LEU A 190 -1.64 -8.24 -3.82
N MET A 191 -1.01 -8.14 -2.66
CA MET A 191 0.08 -9.03 -2.25
C MET A 191 -0.49 -10.06 -1.27
N ASN A 192 -0.76 -11.26 -1.79
CA ASN A 192 -1.33 -12.37 -1.03
C ASN A 192 -0.24 -13.11 -0.24
N GLN A 193 -0.63 -13.89 0.77
CA GLN A 193 0.27 -14.88 1.35
C GLN A 193 0.64 -15.94 0.30
N PRO A 194 1.88 -16.46 0.29
CA PRO A 194 2.96 -16.22 1.24
C PRO A 194 3.98 -15.15 0.76
N THR A 195 3.60 -14.23 -0.13
CA THR A 195 4.52 -13.28 -0.79
C THR A 195 5.47 -12.58 0.18
N ASN A 196 4.94 -11.91 1.21
CA ASN A 196 5.76 -11.16 2.17
C ASN A 196 6.61 -12.06 3.10
N THR A 197 6.46 -13.39 3.04
CA THR A 197 7.34 -14.35 3.72
C THR A 197 8.59 -14.67 2.89
N HIS A 198 8.44 -14.76 1.57
CA HIS A 198 9.48 -15.24 0.65
C HIS A 198 10.15 -14.11 -0.15
N TRP A 199 9.42 -13.04 -0.45
CA TRP A 199 9.85 -12.00 -1.37
C TRP A 199 9.99 -10.66 -0.66
N TYR A 200 11.15 -10.04 -0.86
CA TYR A 200 11.34 -8.62 -0.61
C TYR A 200 10.79 -7.83 -1.78
N HIS A 201 10.29 -6.64 -1.53
CA HIS A 201 9.84 -5.72 -2.57
C HIS A 201 10.46 -4.33 -2.41
N SER A 202 10.53 -3.60 -3.51
CA SER A 202 11.14 -2.27 -3.57
C SER A 202 10.54 -1.40 -4.65
N LEU A 203 10.64 -0.08 -4.46
CA LEU A 203 10.36 0.92 -5.48
C LEU A 203 11.67 1.67 -5.76
N PRO A 204 12.55 1.15 -6.63
CA PRO A 204 13.89 1.70 -6.84
C PRO A 204 13.87 3.12 -7.41
N ALA A 205 14.97 3.85 -7.23
CA ALA A 205 15.15 5.16 -7.83
C ALA A 205 15.15 5.07 -9.37
N ARG A 206 14.48 6.05 -10.00
CA ARG A 206 14.31 6.19 -11.46
C ARG A 206 14.39 7.68 -11.83
N LYS A 207 15.61 8.22 -11.85
CA LYS A 207 15.90 9.67 -11.95
C LYS A 207 15.25 10.43 -13.11
N ARG A 208 14.75 9.74 -14.15
CA ARG A 208 14.03 10.34 -15.29
C ARG A 208 12.57 10.65 -15.00
N ILE A 209 12.02 10.13 -13.90
CA ILE A 209 10.63 10.42 -13.49
C ILE A 209 10.64 11.71 -12.68
N LEU A 210 9.93 12.71 -13.18
CA LEU A 210 9.88 14.06 -12.60
C LEU A 210 8.54 14.38 -11.94
N SER A 211 7.55 13.51 -12.14
CA SER A 211 6.20 13.66 -11.60
C SER A 211 6.01 12.87 -10.30
N PRO A 212 5.15 13.36 -9.40
CA PRO A 212 4.88 12.72 -8.12
C PRO A 212 4.05 11.44 -8.26
N ARG A 213 4.20 10.55 -7.28
CA ARG A 213 3.38 9.35 -7.07
C ARG A 213 2.90 9.29 -5.62
N VAL A 214 1.62 9.02 -5.43
CA VAL A 214 1.03 8.67 -4.14
C VAL A 214 0.67 7.19 -4.16
N ASN A 215 1.09 6.48 -3.11
CA ASN A 215 0.80 5.07 -2.90
C ASN A 215 0.06 4.88 -1.60
N LEU A 216 -1.03 4.12 -1.64
CA LEU A 216 -1.85 3.77 -0.49
C LEU A 216 -1.69 2.28 -0.24
N THR A 217 -1.02 1.90 0.84
CA THR A 217 -0.86 0.51 1.25
C THR A 217 -1.85 0.19 2.35
N PHE A 218 -3.02 -0.32 1.97
CA PHE A 218 -4.09 -0.74 2.88
C PHE A 218 -3.75 -2.07 3.52
N ARG A 219 -4.02 -2.16 4.82
CA ARG A 219 -3.69 -3.30 5.68
C ARG A 219 -4.85 -3.56 6.65
N ARG A 220 -4.94 -4.81 7.11
CA ARG A 220 -5.76 -5.17 8.26
C ARG A 220 -4.86 -5.43 9.46
N ILE A 221 -4.93 -4.53 10.43
CA ILE A 221 -4.18 -4.60 11.69
C ILE A 221 -5.01 -5.36 12.72
N VAL A 222 -4.40 -6.34 13.38
CA VAL A 222 -4.96 -7.10 14.49
C VAL A 222 -4.30 -6.66 15.79
N SER A 223 -5.09 -6.17 16.74
CA SER A 223 -4.63 -5.86 18.09
C SER A 223 -4.23 -7.17 18.79
N GLN A 224 -3.11 -7.19 19.53
CA GLN A 224 -2.65 -8.38 20.28
C GLN A 224 -3.62 -8.89 21.40
N GLY A 225 -4.82 -8.33 21.51
CA GLY A 225 -5.89 -8.76 22.43
C GLY A 225 -7.10 -9.42 21.77
N GLN A 226 -7.20 -9.49 20.44
CA GLN A 226 -8.29 -10.18 19.73
C GLN A 226 -7.75 -11.41 19.00
N LYS A 227 -7.24 -12.38 19.76
CA LYS A 227 -7.31 -13.77 19.29
C LYS A 227 -8.79 -14.13 19.26
N GLU A 228 -9.34 -14.28 18.06
CA GLU A 228 -10.68 -14.83 17.84
C GLU A 228 -10.98 -15.95 18.82
N GLN A 229 -12.00 -15.75 19.65
CA GLN A 229 -12.73 -16.86 20.23
C GLN A 229 -13.29 -17.64 19.04
N ARG A 230 -12.61 -18.74 18.67
CA ARG A 230 -13.23 -19.71 17.77
C ARG A 230 -14.53 -20.15 18.43
N PRO A 231 -15.66 -20.18 17.71
CA PRO A 231 -16.81 -20.91 18.20
C PRO A 231 -16.37 -22.37 18.32
N SER A 232 -16.42 -22.88 19.55
CA SER A 232 -16.36 -24.31 19.82
C SER A 232 -17.45 -25.00 18.98
N GLN A 233 -17.02 -25.78 17.99
CA GLN A 233 -17.79 -26.92 17.51
C GLN A 233 -17.45 -28.12 18.38
#